data_AF-A0AAW1TX36-F1
#
_entry.id   AF-A0AAW1TX36-F1
#
_cell.length_a   1.000
_cell.length_b   1.000
_cell.length_c   1.000
_cell.angle_alpha   90.00
_cell.angle_beta   90.00
_cell.angle_gamma   90.00
#
_symmetry.space_group_name_H-M   'P 1'
#
loop_
_entity.id
_entity.type
_entity.pdbx_description
1 polymer ?
#
loop_
_entity_poly.entity_id
_entity_poly.type
_entity_poly.pdbx_seq_one_letter_code
_entity_poly.pdbx_strand_id
1 'polypeptide(L)'
;MKRFDTSSGTEIDKEIEDLTPQNTVKTHKYVWKQFTEFCERRNHKLCAQTSEEQLASILKDWAFNMKRADGTEYKEGIVKTIWNISAELVQKKFYEEFNRETNPFRGVIFEDARKARTAKRKKLQAIPEKRKTNSVALKAEEISKIISIFDENTPDGLQKFFYQICSVELAWRGNEAVFCLTDYFKAECDNYGQPTGRIEYNTIFSKTAQGGEKHTAESKWLTPNKNCEDKCPVRLLKKMLSNRTPNNKTNRLFLTPNPDWQKTKIWYKNCPVT
;
A
#
# COMPACT_ATOMS: atom_id res chain seq x y z
N MET A 1 -33.34 20.86 -2.68
CA MET A 1 -32.16 19.97 -2.66
C MET A 1 -32.57 18.69 -1.95
N LYS A 2 -32.59 17.52 -2.62
CA LYS A 2 -32.88 16.25 -1.92
C LYS A 2 -31.65 15.91 -1.08
N ARG A 3 -31.85 15.75 0.22
CA ARG A 3 -30.79 15.48 1.22
C ARG A 3 -30.21 14.07 1.11
N PHE A 4 -30.93 13.15 0.46
CA PHE A 4 -30.58 11.73 0.37
C PHE A 4 -30.77 11.26 -1.07
N ASP A 5 -29.74 10.60 -1.59
CA ASP A 5 -29.80 9.88 -2.85
C ASP A 5 -30.42 8.50 -2.67
N THR A 6 -30.86 7.93 -3.79
CA THR A 6 -31.56 6.64 -3.86
C THR A 6 -30.75 5.61 -4.64
N SER A 7 -29.42 5.58 -4.45
CA SER A 7 -28.58 4.55 -5.06
C SER A 7 -29.08 3.17 -4.66
N SER A 8 -29.21 2.28 -5.64
CA SER A 8 -29.64 0.90 -5.42
C SER A 8 -28.57 0.10 -4.68
N GLY A 9 -28.95 -0.97 -3.98
CA GLY A 9 -28.00 -1.87 -3.33
C GLY A 9 -26.95 -2.42 -4.30
N THR A 10 -27.36 -2.74 -5.53
CA THR A 10 -26.48 -3.17 -6.63
C THR A 10 -25.46 -2.13 -7.07
N GLU A 11 -25.81 -0.84 -7.07
CA GLU A 11 -24.86 0.24 -7.40
C GLU A 11 -23.84 0.40 -6.28
N ILE A 12 -24.29 0.32 -5.03
CA ILE A 12 -23.43 0.39 -3.84
C ILE A 12 -22.43 -0.78 -3.83
N ASP A 13 -22.90 -2.01 -4.07
CA ASP A 13 -22.06 -3.20 -4.08
C ASP A 13 -21.00 -3.13 -5.18
N LYS A 14 -21.36 -2.63 -6.36
CA LYS A 14 -20.43 -2.43 -7.47
C LYS A 14 -19.35 -1.41 -7.13
N GLU A 15 -19.73 -0.28 -6.52
CA GLU A 15 -18.76 0.73 -6.08
C GLU A 15 -17.79 0.18 -5.02
N ILE A 16 -18.29 -0.64 -4.08
CA ILE A 16 -17.44 -1.31 -3.07
C ILE A 16 -16.45 -2.27 -3.73
N GLU A 17 -16.89 -3.05 -4.71
CA GLU A 17 -16.03 -3.99 -5.43
C GLU A 17 -14.95 -3.24 -6.23
N ASP A 18 -15.32 -2.18 -6.96
CA ASP A 18 -14.41 -1.36 -7.75
C ASP A 18 -13.35 -0.65 -6.88
N LEU A 19 -13.68 -0.30 -5.64
CA LEU A 19 -12.75 0.29 -4.68
C LEU A 19 -11.88 -0.74 -3.94
N THR A 20 -12.20 -2.03 -4.01
CA THR A 20 -11.45 -3.07 -3.30
C THR A 20 -10.07 -3.25 -3.95
N PRO A 21 -8.95 -3.02 -3.23
CA PRO A 21 -7.63 -3.13 -3.84
C PRO A 21 -7.34 -4.54 -4.35
N GLN A 22 -6.84 -4.67 -5.59
CA GLN A 22 -6.50 -5.97 -6.19
C GLN A 22 -5.55 -6.82 -5.33
N ASN A 23 -4.63 -6.19 -4.59
CA ASN A 23 -3.74 -6.89 -3.67
C ASN A 23 -4.50 -7.57 -2.51
N THR A 24 -5.57 -6.95 -2.02
CA THR A 24 -6.47 -7.53 -1.01
C THR A 24 -7.15 -8.77 -1.58
N VAL A 25 -7.73 -8.67 -2.78
CA VAL A 25 -8.37 -9.81 -3.47
C VAL A 25 -7.39 -10.97 -3.66
N LYS A 26 -6.17 -10.70 -4.15
CA LYS A 26 -5.12 -11.71 -4.33
C LYS A 26 -4.73 -12.36 -2.99
N THR A 27 -4.59 -11.56 -1.94
CA THR A 27 -4.22 -12.05 -0.61
C THR A 27 -5.33 -12.91 -0.01
N HIS A 28 -6.60 -12.52 -0.15
CA HIS A 28 -7.74 -13.31 0.32
C HIS A 28 -7.78 -14.67 -0.38
N LYS A 29 -7.65 -14.71 -1.71
CA LYS A 29 -7.60 -15.96 -2.49
C LYS A 29 -6.46 -16.86 -2.04
N TYR A 30 -5.27 -16.29 -1.84
CA TYR A 30 -4.09 -17.04 -1.40
C TYR A 30 -4.27 -17.62 0.01
N VAL A 31 -4.72 -16.81 0.98
CA VAL A 31 -4.95 -17.24 2.37
C VAL A 31 -6.05 -18.30 2.43
N TRP A 32 -7.12 -18.14 1.65
CA TRP A 32 -8.20 -19.11 1.61
C TRP A 32 -7.69 -20.47 1.14
N LYS A 33 -6.95 -20.51 0.03
CA LYS A 33 -6.35 -21.73 -0.50
C LYS A 33 -5.49 -22.46 0.53
N GLN A 34 -4.65 -21.73 1.27
CA GLN A 34 -3.83 -22.34 2.32
C GLN A 34 -4.67 -22.91 3.46
N PHE A 35 -5.72 -22.20 3.86
CA PHE A 35 -6.61 -22.64 4.92
C PHE A 35 -7.42 -23.88 4.50
N THR A 36 -7.92 -23.95 3.26
CA THR A 36 -8.62 -25.13 2.75
C THR A 36 -7.70 -26.33 2.65
N GLU A 37 -6.48 -26.17 2.11
CA GLU A 37 -5.46 -27.24 2.07
C GLU A 37 -5.11 -27.74 3.48
N PHE A 38 -5.04 -26.83 4.45
CA PHE A 38 -4.84 -27.22 5.85
C PHE A 38 -6.01 -28.03 6.40
N CYS A 39 -7.24 -27.59 6.14
CA CYS A 39 -8.44 -28.30 6.56
C CYS A 39 -8.50 -29.71 5.96
N GLU A 40 -8.23 -29.85 4.66
CA GLU A 40 -8.17 -31.14 3.97
C GLU A 40 -7.13 -32.07 4.60
N ARG A 41 -5.88 -31.60 4.81
CA ARG A 41 -4.81 -32.40 5.42
C ARG A 41 -5.10 -32.84 6.85
N ARG A 42 -5.90 -32.06 7.59
CA ARG A 42 -6.30 -32.35 8.97
C ARG A 42 -7.66 -33.03 9.06
N ASN A 43 -8.28 -33.36 7.93
CA ASN A 43 -9.64 -33.92 7.83
C ASN A 43 -10.73 -33.04 8.51
N HIS A 44 -10.51 -31.73 8.54
CA HIS A 44 -11.51 -30.76 9.00
C HIS A 44 -12.55 -30.52 7.90
N LYS A 45 -13.84 -30.66 8.25
CA LYS A 45 -14.96 -30.39 7.32
C LYS A 45 -15.52 -28.99 7.56
N LEU A 46 -15.69 -28.23 6.49
CA LEU A 46 -16.34 -26.91 6.49
C LEU A 46 -17.65 -27.00 5.70
N CYS A 47 -18.68 -27.57 6.33
CA CYS A 47 -20.01 -27.74 5.75
C CYS A 47 -21.09 -27.22 6.71
N ALA A 48 -22.35 -27.23 6.26
CA ALA A 48 -23.49 -26.72 7.05
C ALA A 48 -23.58 -27.33 8.46
N GLN A 49 -23.18 -28.60 8.61
CA GLN A 49 -23.24 -29.35 9.86
C GLN A 49 -22.08 -29.02 10.83
N THR A 50 -21.04 -28.32 10.38
CA THR A 50 -19.90 -27.99 11.24
C THR A 50 -20.33 -27.00 12.32
N SER A 51 -20.32 -27.37 13.60
CA SER A 51 -20.77 -26.51 14.71
C SER A 51 -19.84 -25.30 14.94
N GLU A 52 -20.28 -24.31 15.72
CA GLU A 52 -19.42 -23.18 16.09
C GLU A 52 -18.20 -23.62 16.91
N GLU A 53 -18.36 -24.59 17.81
CA GLU A 53 -17.28 -25.17 18.61
C GLU A 53 -16.26 -25.88 17.70
N GLN A 54 -16.73 -26.57 16.67
CA GLN A 54 -15.87 -27.17 15.66
C GLN A 54 -15.12 -26.10 14.86
N LEU A 55 -15.79 -25.03 14.43
CA LEU A 55 -15.13 -23.91 13.77
C LEU A 55 -14.09 -23.24 14.66
N ALA A 56 -14.40 -23.03 15.93
CA ALA A 56 -13.46 -22.48 16.90
C ALA A 56 -12.25 -23.41 17.10
N SER A 57 -12.46 -24.72 17.17
CA SER A 57 -11.39 -25.72 17.24
C SER A 57 -10.49 -25.69 15.99
N ILE A 58 -11.10 -25.64 14.79
CA ILE A 58 -10.36 -25.54 13.52
C ILE A 58 -9.52 -24.26 13.48
N LEU A 59 -10.11 -23.11 13.83
CA LEU A 59 -9.39 -21.84 13.86
C LEU A 59 -8.31 -21.79 14.95
N LYS A 60 -8.48 -22.51 16.05
CA LYS A 60 -7.47 -22.69 17.11
C LYS A 60 -6.30 -23.53 16.62
N ASP A 61 -6.58 -24.65 15.94
CA ASP A 61 -5.57 -25.52 15.33
C ASP A 61 -4.79 -24.75 14.26
N TRP A 62 -5.50 -24.07 13.36
CA TRP A 62 -4.91 -23.21 12.33
C TRP A 62 -4.02 -22.12 12.93
N ALA A 63 -4.49 -21.43 13.98
CA ALA A 63 -3.74 -20.37 14.64
C ALA A 63 -2.36 -20.81 15.11
N PHE A 64 -2.24 -22.05 15.59
CA PHE A 64 -1.00 -22.55 16.19
C PHE A 64 -0.11 -23.30 15.18
N ASN A 65 -0.73 -23.98 14.22
CA ASN A 65 -0.07 -24.93 13.33
C ASN A 65 0.10 -24.46 11.88
N MET A 66 -0.38 -23.26 11.52
CA MET A 66 -0.12 -22.70 10.18
C MET A 66 1.38 -22.58 9.90
N LYS A 67 1.79 -22.99 8.70
CA LYS A 67 3.16 -22.94 8.20
C LYS A 67 3.20 -22.50 6.76
N ARG A 68 4.38 -22.09 6.31
CA ARG A 68 4.66 -21.82 4.90
C ARG A 68 4.66 -23.12 4.10
N ALA A 69 4.57 -23.01 2.77
CA ALA A 69 4.60 -24.17 1.88
C ALA A 69 5.89 -24.99 2.00
N ASP A 70 7.01 -24.34 2.35
CA ASP A 70 8.31 -24.96 2.63
C ASP A 70 8.39 -25.61 4.04
N GLY A 71 7.29 -25.62 4.80
CA GLY A 71 7.23 -26.14 6.16
C GLY A 71 7.81 -25.22 7.24
N THR A 72 8.33 -24.04 6.86
CA THR A 72 8.90 -23.09 7.81
C THR A 72 7.85 -22.24 8.50
N GLU A 73 8.19 -21.75 9.69
CA GLU A 73 7.33 -20.86 10.48
C GLU A 73 7.24 -19.45 9.88
N TYR A 74 6.06 -18.86 9.93
CA TYR A 74 5.84 -17.46 9.57
C TYR A 74 6.52 -16.49 10.57
N LYS A 75 6.70 -15.23 10.15
CA LYS A 75 6.98 -14.13 11.09
C LYS A 75 5.74 -13.84 11.95
N GLU A 76 5.92 -13.32 13.16
CA GLU A 76 4.82 -13.12 14.11
C GLU A 76 3.67 -12.27 13.52
N GLY A 77 4.00 -11.20 12.80
CA GLY A 77 3.00 -10.29 12.24
C GLY A 77 2.13 -10.93 11.17
N ILE A 78 2.71 -11.87 10.41
CA ILE A 78 2.03 -12.59 9.34
C ILE A 78 1.00 -13.56 9.91
N VAL A 79 1.29 -14.22 11.04
CA VAL A 79 0.34 -15.11 11.72
C VAL A 79 -0.96 -14.37 12.07
N LYS A 80 -0.87 -13.12 12.55
CA LYS A 80 -2.06 -12.31 12.85
C LYS A 80 -2.88 -12.05 11.58
N THR A 81 -2.21 -11.62 10.52
CA THR A 81 -2.84 -11.25 9.25
C THR A 81 -3.54 -12.44 8.62
N ILE A 82 -2.84 -13.56 8.46
CA ILE A 82 -3.39 -14.79 7.86
C ILE A 82 -4.57 -15.27 8.69
N TRP A 83 -4.45 -15.35 10.03
CA TRP A 83 -5.54 -15.81 10.87
C TRP A 83 -6.78 -14.92 10.76
N ASN A 84 -6.62 -13.59 10.75
CA ASN A 84 -7.73 -12.66 10.64
C ASN A 84 -8.46 -12.82 9.30
N ILE A 85 -7.71 -12.92 8.20
CA ILE A 85 -8.29 -13.13 6.86
C ILE A 85 -9.01 -14.48 6.80
N SER A 86 -8.40 -15.56 7.32
CA SER A 86 -9.06 -16.86 7.39
C SER A 86 -10.36 -16.79 8.19
N ALA A 87 -10.36 -16.13 9.34
CA ALA A 87 -11.54 -15.97 10.20
C ALA A 87 -12.66 -15.17 9.51
N GLU A 88 -12.32 -14.09 8.83
CA GLU A 88 -13.26 -13.29 8.01
C GLU A 88 -13.86 -14.12 6.89
N LEU A 89 -13.05 -14.89 6.17
CA LEU A 89 -13.51 -15.74 5.07
C LEU A 89 -14.36 -16.92 5.54
N VAL A 90 -14.07 -17.50 6.71
CA VAL A 90 -14.95 -18.51 7.34
C VAL A 90 -16.30 -17.88 7.68
N GLN A 91 -16.31 -16.71 8.33
CA GLN A 91 -17.55 -15.99 8.63
C GLN A 91 -18.36 -15.72 7.36
N LYS A 92 -17.70 -15.20 6.31
CA LYS A 92 -18.32 -14.92 5.02
C LYS A 92 -18.92 -16.18 4.38
N LYS A 93 -18.14 -17.28 4.30
CA LYS A 93 -18.60 -18.56 3.75
C LYS A 93 -19.84 -19.08 4.46
N PHE A 94 -19.85 -19.10 5.80
CA PHE A 94 -20.98 -19.66 6.54
C PHE A 94 -22.24 -18.81 6.45
N TYR A 95 -22.09 -17.50 6.34
CA TYR A 95 -23.21 -16.61 6.07
C TYR A 95 -23.75 -16.81 4.64
N GLU A 96 -22.89 -16.75 3.62
CA GLU A 96 -23.32 -16.80 2.22
C GLU A 96 -23.85 -18.18 1.79
N GLU A 97 -23.19 -19.27 2.21
CA GLU A 97 -23.57 -20.62 1.75
C GLU A 97 -24.63 -21.29 2.64
N PHE A 98 -24.69 -20.93 3.93
CA PHE A 98 -25.54 -21.63 4.90
C PHE A 98 -26.47 -20.71 5.69
N ASN A 99 -26.47 -19.40 5.40
CA ASN A 99 -27.24 -18.38 6.13
C ASN A 99 -27.02 -18.45 7.65
N ARG A 100 -25.77 -18.71 8.06
CA ARG A 100 -25.41 -18.84 9.47
C ARG A 100 -24.46 -17.74 9.90
N GLU A 101 -24.96 -16.88 10.78
CA GLU A 101 -24.13 -15.89 11.44
C GLU A 101 -23.15 -16.56 12.40
N THR A 102 -21.88 -16.25 12.24
CA THR A 102 -20.80 -16.66 13.16
C THR A 102 -19.90 -15.45 13.39
N ASN A 103 -19.34 -15.29 14.59
CA ASN A 103 -18.45 -14.16 14.87
C ASN A 103 -17.14 -14.62 15.50
N PRO A 104 -16.13 -15.00 14.70
CA PRO A 104 -14.83 -15.42 15.19
C PRO A 104 -14.05 -14.35 15.96
N PHE A 105 -14.40 -13.07 15.77
CA PHE A 105 -13.67 -11.95 16.35
C PHE A 105 -14.13 -11.59 17.76
N ARG A 106 -15.42 -11.74 18.06
CA ARG A 106 -16.03 -11.36 19.33
C ARG A 106 -16.74 -12.49 20.05
N GLY A 107 -17.17 -13.54 19.35
CA GLY A 107 -17.89 -14.68 19.95
C GLY A 107 -17.07 -15.35 21.04
N VAL A 108 -17.73 -15.69 22.15
CA VAL A 108 -17.09 -16.30 23.34
C VAL A 108 -16.49 -17.66 23.01
N ILE A 109 -17.19 -18.47 22.20
CA ILE A 109 -16.75 -19.80 21.74
C ILE A 109 -15.37 -19.73 21.03
N PHE A 110 -15.06 -18.62 20.37
CA PHE A 110 -13.80 -18.41 19.64
C PHE A 110 -12.67 -17.78 20.48
N GLU A 111 -12.88 -17.53 21.79
CA GLU A 111 -11.87 -16.90 22.66
C GLU A 111 -10.56 -17.69 22.67
N ASP A 112 -10.67 -19.02 22.75
CA ASP A 112 -9.54 -19.92 22.74
C ASP A 112 -8.76 -19.90 21.43
N ALA A 113 -9.44 -19.75 20.30
CA ALA A 113 -8.79 -19.60 19.00
C ALA A 113 -7.98 -18.29 18.94
N ARG A 114 -8.55 -17.19 19.46
CA ARG A 114 -7.86 -15.89 19.57
C ARG A 114 -6.68 -15.95 20.53
N LYS A 115 -6.79 -16.68 21.64
CA LYS A 115 -5.70 -16.94 22.59
C LYS A 115 -4.60 -17.77 21.95
N ALA A 116 -4.92 -18.82 21.20
CA ALA A 116 -3.95 -19.64 20.48
C ALA A 116 -3.14 -18.82 19.46
N ARG A 117 -3.81 -17.97 18.67
CA ARG A 117 -3.14 -17.02 17.77
C ARG A 117 -2.17 -16.11 18.52
N THR A 118 -2.61 -15.56 19.65
CA THR A 118 -1.79 -14.65 20.46
C THR A 118 -0.59 -15.37 21.09
N ALA A 119 -0.79 -16.60 21.57
CA ALA A 119 0.27 -17.44 22.11
C ALA A 119 1.32 -17.79 21.05
N LYS A 120 0.89 -18.21 19.84
CA LYS A 120 1.80 -18.48 18.72
C LYS A 120 2.62 -17.25 18.36
N ARG A 121 1.98 -16.07 18.30
CA ARG A 121 2.68 -14.80 18.05
C ARG A 121 3.73 -14.49 19.10
N LYS A 122 3.41 -14.62 20.39
CA LYS A 122 4.38 -14.41 21.48
C LYS A 122 5.57 -15.37 21.38
N LYS A 123 5.30 -16.65 21.06
CA LYS A 123 6.36 -17.66 20.86
C LYS A 123 7.28 -17.28 19.71
N LEU A 124 6.73 -16.84 18.58
CA LEU A 124 7.53 -16.37 17.43
C LEU A 124 8.23 -15.04 17.72
N GLN A 125 7.61 -14.14 18.46
CA GLN A 125 8.21 -12.86 18.84
C GLN A 125 9.44 -13.03 19.74
N ALA A 126 9.51 -14.10 20.55
CA ALA A 126 10.71 -14.39 21.34
C ALA A 126 11.94 -14.61 20.44
N ILE A 127 11.74 -15.11 19.21
CA ILE A 127 12.78 -15.46 18.24
C ILE A 127 13.15 -14.23 17.39
N PRO A 128 14.39 -13.70 17.45
CA PRO A 128 14.79 -12.45 16.79
C PRO A 128 14.45 -12.37 15.29
N GLU A 129 14.74 -13.42 14.52
CA GLU A 129 14.52 -13.47 13.07
C GLU A 129 13.04 -13.54 12.67
N LYS A 130 12.15 -13.89 13.62
CA LYS A 130 10.70 -13.95 13.42
C LYS A 130 9.97 -12.69 13.91
N ARG A 131 10.69 -11.76 14.57
CA ARG A 131 10.14 -10.47 14.98
C ARG A 131 9.81 -9.60 13.77
N LYS A 132 8.82 -8.73 13.94
CA LYS A 132 8.62 -7.62 13.03
C LYS A 132 9.83 -6.68 13.16
N THR A 133 10.62 -6.59 12.10
CA THR A 133 11.64 -5.56 11.96
C THR A 133 11.00 -4.34 11.33
N ASN A 134 11.15 -3.19 11.97
CA ASN A 134 10.83 -1.92 11.32
C ASN A 134 11.98 -1.57 10.39
N SER A 135 11.68 -1.06 9.20
CA SER A 135 12.68 -0.43 8.35
C SER A 135 13.21 0.81 9.05
N VAL A 136 14.53 0.89 9.22
CA VAL A 136 15.19 2.11 9.68
C VAL A 136 15.27 3.05 8.49
N ALA A 137 14.90 4.32 8.69
CA ALA A 137 15.05 5.34 7.66
C ALA A 137 16.53 5.54 7.33
N LEU A 138 16.84 5.74 6.05
CA LEU A 138 18.19 6.10 5.63
C LEU A 138 18.62 7.42 6.27
N LYS A 139 19.89 7.50 6.67
CA LYS A 139 20.49 8.74 7.16
C LYS A 139 20.75 9.71 6.00
N ALA A 140 20.87 11.00 6.32
CA ALA A 140 21.11 12.05 5.33
C ALA A 140 22.38 11.79 4.50
N GLU A 141 23.44 11.24 5.11
CA GLU A 141 24.68 10.92 4.41
C GLU A 141 24.51 9.77 3.42
N GLU A 142 23.68 8.77 3.76
CA GLU A 142 23.37 7.63 2.89
C GLU A 142 22.55 8.09 1.68
N ILE A 143 21.55 8.94 1.92
CA ILE A 143 20.74 9.57 0.87
C ILE A 143 21.62 10.42 -0.05
N SER A 144 22.54 11.22 0.51
CA SER A 144 23.43 12.05 -0.31
C SER A 144 24.37 11.21 -1.19
N LYS A 145 24.87 10.07 -0.69
CA LYS A 145 25.67 9.14 -1.49
C LYS A 145 24.86 8.54 -2.63
N ILE A 146 23.65 8.09 -2.36
CA ILE A 146 22.75 7.53 -3.38
C ILE A 146 22.45 8.57 -4.46
N ILE A 147 22.10 9.79 -4.05
CA ILE A 147 21.79 10.89 -4.96
C ILE A 147 22.97 11.21 -5.88
N SER A 148 24.21 11.20 -5.36
CA SER A 148 25.41 11.57 -6.13
C SER A 148 25.72 10.66 -7.32
N ILE A 149 25.09 9.48 -7.40
CA ILE A 149 25.29 8.52 -8.49
C ILE A 149 24.43 8.87 -9.71
N PHE A 150 23.36 9.66 -9.54
CA PHE A 150 22.41 9.94 -10.62
C PHE A 150 22.79 11.19 -11.40
N ASP A 151 22.93 11.03 -12.73
CA ASP A 151 23.17 12.14 -13.64
C ASP A 151 21.84 12.79 -14.10
N GLU A 152 21.58 14.01 -13.62
CA GLU A 152 20.42 14.80 -13.98
C GLU A 152 20.36 15.22 -15.46
N ASN A 153 21.40 14.97 -16.24
CA ASN A 153 21.45 15.25 -17.67
C ASN A 153 21.06 14.03 -18.52
N THR A 154 20.68 12.93 -17.88
CA THR A 154 20.08 11.76 -18.53
C THR A 154 18.61 11.62 -18.12
N PRO A 155 17.73 11.08 -18.98
CA PRO A 155 16.32 10.92 -18.64
C PRO A 155 16.08 10.05 -17.40
N ASP A 156 16.80 8.94 -17.29
CA ASP A 156 16.73 8.01 -16.17
C ASP A 156 17.33 8.61 -14.88
N GLY A 157 18.52 9.20 -14.98
CA GLY A 157 19.20 9.82 -13.84
C GLY A 157 18.39 10.98 -13.27
N LEU A 158 17.80 11.85 -14.10
CA LEU A 158 16.94 12.95 -13.63
C LEU A 158 15.73 12.44 -12.82
N GLN A 159 15.00 11.44 -13.32
CA GLN A 159 13.85 10.90 -12.61
C GLN A 159 14.26 10.22 -11.30
N LYS A 160 15.34 9.45 -11.29
CA LYS A 160 15.85 8.78 -10.08
C LYS A 160 16.38 9.78 -9.06
N PHE A 161 17.09 10.81 -9.49
CA PHE A 161 17.59 11.87 -8.64
C PHE A 161 16.41 12.58 -7.95
N PHE A 162 15.44 13.06 -8.72
CA PHE A 162 14.25 13.70 -8.18
C PHE A 162 13.48 12.76 -7.23
N TYR A 163 13.30 11.49 -7.61
CA TYR A 163 12.62 10.50 -6.79
C TYR A 163 13.28 10.34 -5.42
N GLN A 164 14.60 10.23 -5.34
CA GLN A 164 15.28 10.01 -4.06
C GLN A 164 15.10 11.20 -3.12
N ILE A 165 15.24 12.44 -3.62
CA ILE A 165 14.99 13.64 -2.81
C ILE A 165 13.53 13.67 -2.33
N CYS A 166 12.58 13.55 -3.26
CA CYS A 166 11.17 13.71 -2.95
C CYS A 166 10.62 12.57 -2.11
N SER A 167 11.16 11.36 -2.23
CA SER A 167 10.74 10.23 -1.40
C SER A 167 10.95 10.51 0.09
N VAL A 168 11.98 11.28 0.43
CA VAL A 168 12.31 11.68 1.81
C VAL A 168 11.48 12.89 2.21
N GLU A 169 11.49 13.96 1.40
CA GLU A 169 10.78 15.20 1.72
C GLU A 169 9.25 15.03 1.77
N LEU A 170 8.69 14.27 0.83
CA LEU A 170 7.26 13.98 0.75
C LEU A 170 6.88 12.70 1.51
N ALA A 171 7.85 11.99 2.09
CA ALA A 171 7.64 10.72 2.79
C ALA A 171 6.79 9.73 1.99
N TRP A 172 7.13 9.52 0.71
CA TRP A 172 6.39 8.61 -0.18
C TRP A 172 6.41 7.18 0.35
N ARG A 173 5.26 6.53 0.33
CA ARG A 173 5.07 5.15 0.81
C ARG A 173 4.74 4.21 -0.35
N GLY A 174 5.41 3.06 -0.39
CA GLY A 174 5.13 2.01 -1.36
C GLY A 174 5.14 2.54 -2.79
N ASN A 175 4.02 2.39 -3.50
CA ASN A 175 3.90 2.76 -4.92
C ASN A 175 3.38 4.19 -5.14
N GLU A 176 3.32 5.05 -4.11
CA GLU A 176 2.80 6.42 -4.25
C GLU A 176 3.50 7.22 -5.36
N ALA A 177 4.82 7.11 -5.45
CA ALA A 177 5.60 7.77 -6.50
C ALA A 177 5.25 7.25 -7.90
N VAL A 178 5.14 5.92 -8.07
CA VAL A 178 4.83 5.28 -9.36
C VAL A 178 3.47 5.75 -9.90
N PHE A 179 2.50 5.93 -9.01
CA PHE A 179 1.18 6.42 -9.34
C PHE A 179 1.04 7.95 -9.22
N CYS A 180 2.13 8.67 -9.00
CA CYS A 180 2.08 10.12 -8.83
C CYS A 180 1.63 10.80 -10.11
N LEU A 181 0.73 11.76 -9.99
CA LEU A 181 0.25 12.59 -11.10
C LEU A 181 0.96 13.94 -11.10
N THR A 182 1.10 14.57 -12.26
CA THR A 182 1.57 15.95 -12.39
C THR A 182 0.65 16.92 -11.67
N ASP A 183 -0.65 16.64 -11.71
CA ASP A 183 -1.70 17.52 -11.17
C ASP A 183 -1.72 17.56 -9.65
N TYR A 184 -0.98 16.65 -9.00
CA TYR A 184 -0.75 16.68 -7.55
C TYR A 184 0.20 17.81 -7.14
N PHE A 185 0.95 18.38 -8.08
CA PHE A 185 1.90 19.47 -7.82
C PHE A 185 1.32 20.80 -8.28
N LYS A 186 1.10 21.71 -7.33
CA LYS A 186 0.59 23.06 -7.59
C LYS A 186 1.55 24.10 -7.05
N ALA A 187 1.78 25.15 -7.83
CA ALA A 187 2.53 26.28 -7.31
C ALA A 187 1.76 26.89 -6.14
N GLU A 188 2.43 27.09 -5.02
CA GLU A 188 1.82 27.75 -3.88
C GLU A 188 1.86 29.27 -4.08
N CYS A 189 0.72 29.91 -3.84
CA CYS A 189 0.61 31.35 -3.73
C CYS A 189 0.34 31.74 -2.27
N ASP A 190 0.80 32.93 -1.87
CA ASP A 190 0.43 33.54 -0.61
C ASP A 190 -1.03 34.03 -0.62
N ASN A 191 -1.47 34.62 0.50
CA ASN A 191 -2.82 35.15 0.65
C ASN A 191 -3.16 36.30 -0.33
N TYR A 192 -2.16 36.84 -1.02
CA TYR A 192 -2.29 37.92 -2.01
C TYR A 192 -2.16 37.39 -3.45
N GLY A 193 -2.06 36.07 -3.63
CA GLY A 193 -1.91 35.43 -4.95
C GLY A 193 -0.48 35.45 -5.50
N GLN A 194 0.53 35.86 -4.71
CA GLN A 194 1.92 35.90 -5.15
C GLN A 194 2.61 34.54 -4.98
N PRO A 195 3.37 34.05 -5.98
CA PRO A 195 4.07 32.78 -5.86
C PRO A 195 5.10 32.79 -4.72
N THR A 196 5.00 31.82 -3.81
CA THR A 196 5.96 31.67 -2.70
C THR A 196 7.26 30.99 -3.14
N GLY A 197 7.23 30.37 -4.34
CA GLY A 197 8.30 29.52 -4.86
C GLY A 197 8.24 28.07 -4.35
N ARG A 198 7.36 27.75 -3.38
CA ARG A 198 7.09 26.37 -2.96
C ARG A 198 6.12 25.70 -3.92
N ILE A 199 6.17 24.37 -3.96
CA ILE A 199 5.21 23.55 -4.70
C ILE A 199 4.45 22.70 -3.70
N GLU A 200 3.15 22.92 -3.63
CA GLU A 200 2.20 22.10 -2.89
C GLU A 200 2.06 20.73 -3.56
N TYR A 201 2.14 19.67 -2.78
CA TYR A 201 1.92 18.28 -3.15
C TYR A 201 0.70 17.73 -2.42
N ASN A 202 -0.38 17.46 -3.14
CA ASN A 202 -1.61 16.95 -2.56
C ASN A 202 -2.13 15.71 -3.28
N THR A 203 -2.22 14.59 -2.55
CA THR A 203 -2.70 13.30 -3.05
C THR A 203 -4.09 12.98 -2.52
N ILE A 204 -5.12 13.68 -3.00
CA ILE A 204 -6.52 13.47 -2.58
C ILE A 204 -6.99 12.01 -2.76
N PHE A 205 -6.28 11.19 -3.57
CA PHE A 205 -6.69 9.81 -3.91
C PHE A 205 -5.63 8.72 -3.64
N SER A 206 -4.56 8.96 -2.87
CA SER A 206 -3.65 7.86 -2.51
C SER A 206 -4.23 6.97 -1.41
N LYS A 207 -4.02 5.65 -1.49
CA LYS A 207 -4.44 4.66 -0.47
C LYS A 207 -3.96 5.01 0.95
N THR A 208 -2.93 5.84 1.06
CA THR A 208 -2.28 6.30 2.29
C THR A 208 -2.58 7.75 2.65
N ALA A 209 -3.57 8.39 2.03
CA ALA A 209 -4.26 9.56 2.56
C ALA A 209 -5.10 9.17 3.81
N GLN A 210 -4.52 8.40 4.74
CA GLN A 210 -5.02 8.35 6.10
C GLN A 210 -4.69 9.69 6.72
N GLY A 211 -5.73 10.50 6.90
CA GLY A 211 -5.65 11.72 7.69
C GLY A 211 -4.88 11.44 8.98
N GLY A 212 -3.90 12.30 9.25
CA GLY A 212 -3.54 12.60 10.62
C GLY A 212 -4.73 13.22 11.34
N GLU A 213 -4.48 14.04 12.35
CA GLU A 213 -5.51 14.82 13.04
C GLU A 213 -6.54 15.39 12.05
N LYS A 214 -7.83 15.54 12.41
CA LYS A 214 -8.90 16.00 11.49
C LYS A 214 -8.63 17.37 10.84
N HIS A 215 -7.54 18.03 11.20
CA HIS A 215 -7.02 19.26 10.61
C HIS A 215 -5.82 19.06 9.66
N THR A 216 -5.22 17.87 9.59
CA THR A 216 -4.03 17.54 8.79
C THR A 216 -4.32 16.51 7.69
N ALA A 217 -5.32 16.79 6.84
CA ALA A 217 -5.33 16.32 5.44
C ALA A 217 -4.34 17.17 4.61
N GLU A 218 -3.18 17.46 5.20
CA GLU A 218 -2.28 18.52 4.80
C GLU A 218 -1.53 18.12 3.54
N SER A 219 -1.68 18.96 2.51
CA SER A 219 -0.71 19.04 1.45
C SER A 219 0.71 19.03 2.02
N LYS A 220 1.65 18.41 1.31
CA LYS A 220 3.08 18.51 1.63
C LYS A 220 3.67 19.57 0.73
N TRP A 221 4.89 20.04 1.00
CA TRP A 221 5.51 21.06 0.16
C TRP A 221 6.93 20.65 -0.24
N LEU A 222 7.22 20.78 -1.53
CA LEU A 222 8.59 20.89 -1.99
C LEU A 222 9.06 22.33 -1.76
N THR A 223 10.17 22.46 -1.05
CA THR A 223 10.72 23.78 -0.70
C THR A 223 11.96 24.06 -1.54
N PRO A 224 12.15 25.30 -2.04
CA PRO A 224 13.39 25.67 -2.71
C PRO A 224 14.61 25.49 -1.78
N ASN A 225 15.59 24.70 -2.22
CA ASN A 225 16.85 24.55 -1.51
C ASN A 225 17.84 25.63 -1.96
N LYS A 226 17.86 26.76 -1.24
CA LYS A 226 18.78 27.88 -1.54
C LYS A 226 20.23 27.58 -1.21
N ASN A 227 20.49 26.61 -0.32
CA ASN A 227 21.84 26.28 0.14
C ASN A 227 22.54 25.28 -0.80
N CYS A 228 21.76 24.52 -1.59
CA CYS A 228 22.28 23.55 -2.55
C CYS A 228 21.34 23.48 -3.75
N GLU A 229 21.56 24.37 -4.71
CA GLU A 229 20.69 24.50 -5.89
C GLU A 229 20.65 23.21 -6.73
N ASP A 230 21.77 22.51 -6.84
CA ASP A 230 21.86 21.22 -7.54
C ASP A 230 20.98 20.13 -6.90
N LYS A 231 20.65 20.24 -5.62
CA LYS A 231 19.76 19.30 -4.91
C LYS A 231 18.37 19.89 -4.66
N CYS A 232 18.02 20.99 -5.33
CA CYS A 232 16.74 21.65 -5.14
C CYS A 232 15.59 20.83 -5.78
N PRO A 233 14.63 20.32 -4.99
CA PRO A 233 13.53 19.51 -5.52
C PRO A 233 12.62 20.32 -6.45
N VAL A 234 12.41 21.60 -6.16
CA VAL A 234 11.62 22.50 -7.01
C VAL A 234 12.27 22.70 -8.38
N ARG A 235 13.61 22.87 -8.43
CA ARG A 235 14.38 22.98 -9.69
C ARG A 235 14.29 21.68 -10.48
N LEU A 236 14.51 20.54 -9.83
CA LEU A 236 14.46 19.22 -10.46
C LEU A 236 13.06 18.90 -11.00
N LEU A 237 11.99 19.22 -10.26
CA LEU A 237 10.61 19.07 -10.74
C LEU A 237 10.39 19.89 -12.02
N LYS A 238 10.78 21.17 -12.01
CA LYS A 238 10.67 22.05 -13.19
C LYS A 238 11.45 21.47 -14.38
N LYS A 239 12.68 21.00 -14.17
CA LYS A 239 13.51 20.34 -15.19
C LYS A 239 12.86 19.06 -15.71
N MET A 240 12.22 18.27 -14.86
CA MET A 240 11.47 17.08 -15.27
C MET A 240 10.28 17.45 -16.15
N LEU A 241 9.47 18.42 -15.71
CA LEU A 241 8.28 18.84 -16.45
C LEU A 241 8.64 19.46 -17.80
N SER A 242 9.73 20.22 -17.90
CA SER A 242 10.18 20.82 -19.17
C SER A 242 10.71 19.80 -20.18
N ASN A 243 11.21 18.64 -19.72
CA ASN A 243 11.69 17.56 -20.59
C ASN A 243 10.57 16.56 -20.98
N ARG A 244 9.32 16.82 -20.61
CA ARG A 244 8.18 16.02 -21.07
C ARG A 244 7.90 16.29 -22.54
N THR A 245 7.57 15.23 -23.28
CA THR A 245 7.21 15.32 -24.70
C THR A 245 5.92 16.14 -24.87
N PRO A 246 5.84 17.08 -25.83
CA PRO A 246 4.65 17.93 -26.02
C PRO A 246 3.33 17.16 -26.24
N ASN A 247 3.40 15.99 -26.88
CA ASN A 247 2.23 15.14 -27.19
C ASN A 247 1.99 14.03 -26.15
N ASN A 248 2.30 14.30 -24.88
CA ASN A 248 2.10 13.34 -23.81
C ASN A 248 0.60 13.12 -23.54
N LYS A 249 0.17 11.86 -23.48
CA LYS A 249 -1.23 11.46 -23.27
C LYS A 249 -1.48 11.01 -21.83
N THR A 250 -0.45 10.99 -20.99
CA THR A 250 -0.56 10.63 -19.57
C THR A 250 -0.15 11.79 -18.66
N ASN A 251 -0.89 11.94 -17.56
CA ASN A 251 -0.56 12.86 -16.47
C ASN A 251 0.31 12.21 -15.39
N ARG A 252 0.86 11.01 -15.60
CA ARG A 252 1.83 10.39 -14.67
C ARG A 252 3.10 11.22 -14.59
N LEU A 253 3.60 11.47 -13.37
CA LEU A 253 4.81 12.25 -13.14
C LEU A 253 6.04 11.55 -13.74
N PHE A 254 6.21 10.27 -13.42
CA PHE A 254 7.32 9.43 -13.90
C PHE A 254 6.94 8.69 -15.18
N LEU A 255 7.81 8.78 -16.18
CA LEU A 255 7.63 8.20 -17.51
C LEU A 255 8.80 7.30 -17.88
N THR A 256 8.55 6.31 -18.73
CA THR A 256 9.60 5.41 -19.20
C THR A 256 10.67 6.19 -19.99
N PRO A 257 11.96 6.15 -19.59
CA PRO A 257 13.06 6.75 -20.35
C PRO A 257 13.11 6.23 -21.79
N ASN A 258 13.38 7.12 -22.74
CA ASN A 258 13.62 6.73 -24.13
C ASN A 258 15.10 6.32 -24.28
N PRO A 259 15.42 5.07 -24.68
CA PRO A 259 16.82 4.65 -24.87
C PRO A 259 17.53 5.44 -25.99
N ASP A 260 16.79 5.91 -27.01
CA ASP A 260 17.33 6.66 -28.14
C ASP A 260 17.21 8.19 -27.96
N TRP A 261 17.12 8.68 -26.72
CA TRP A 261 16.90 10.11 -26.43
C TRP A 261 17.98 11.01 -27.03
N GLN A 262 19.23 10.55 -27.11
CA GLN A 262 20.33 11.33 -27.68
C GLN A 262 20.14 11.61 -29.19
N LYS A 263 19.57 10.63 -29.91
CA LYS A 263 19.29 10.71 -31.35
C LYS A 263 18.00 11.47 -31.62
N THR A 264 16.93 11.10 -30.90
CA THR A 264 15.58 11.63 -31.12
C THR A 264 15.35 12.99 -30.45
N LYS A 265 16.20 13.38 -29.51
CA LYS A 265 16.02 14.51 -28.58
C LYS A 265 14.75 14.40 -27.70
N ILE A 266 14.07 13.25 -27.73
CA ILE A 266 12.90 12.97 -26.90
C ILE A 266 13.35 12.17 -25.68
N TRP A 267 13.21 12.76 -24.49
CA TRP A 267 13.70 12.17 -23.24
C TRP A 267 12.85 10.98 -22.76
N TYR A 268 11.53 11.08 -22.91
CA TYR A 268 10.59 10.11 -22.33
C TYR A 268 9.60 9.59 -23.36
N LYS A 269 9.28 8.30 -23.25
CA LYS A 269 8.16 7.69 -23.97
C LYS A 269 6.85 8.17 -23.35
N ASN A 270 5.79 8.20 -24.14
CA ASN A 270 4.42 8.44 -23.68
C ASN A 270 3.84 7.19 -22.99
N CYS A 271 4.57 6.67 -22.00
CA CYS A 271 4.25 5.46 -21.26
C CYS A 271 4.73 5.66 -19.81
N PRO A 272 3.84 5.49 -18.80
CA PRO A 272 4.25 5.54 -17.39
C PRO A 272 5.34 4.53 -17.06
N VAL A 273 6.08 4.77 -15.98
CA VAL A 273 6.91 3.72 -15.36
C VAL A 273 5.99 2.67 -14.74
N THR A 274 6.27 1.39 -14.98
CA THR A 274 5.56 0.23 -14.39
C THR A 274 6.27 -0.31 -13.16
#